data_AF-A0A7C4G575-F1
#
_entry.id   AF-A0A7C4G575-F1
#
_cell.length_a   1.000
_cell.length_b   1.000
_cell.length_c   1.000
_cell.angle_alpha   90.00
_cell.angle_beta   90.00
_cell.angle_gamma   90.00
#
_symmetry.space_group_name_H-M   'P 1'
#
loop_
_entity.id
_entity.type
_entity.pdbx_description
1 polymer ?
#
loop_
_entity_poly.entity_id
_entity_poly.type
_entity_poly.pdbx_seq_one_letter_code
_entity_poly.pdbx_strand_id
1 'polypeptide(L)'
;MDAILADLGELLLRALPTFFLVILLHFYLKHFFYRPLDKALEARRQATEGARSAAQRSLETAESKAAEYEAAIRSARAALHKDQEETRKKWRQEQSAALEDSRKNASEMVKQARVQLADEVAEAKRSLGGEAERLAGAIAESILRGARA
;
A
#
# COMPACT_ATOMS: atom_id res chain seq x y z
N MET A 1 -98.03 -15.07 6.17
CA MET A 1 -96.60 -14.71 6.17
C MET A 1 -96.37 -13.22 6.44
N ASP A 2 -97.34 -12.34 6.13
CA ASP A 2 -97.16 -10.88 6.18
C ASP A 2 -97.03 -10.31 7.60
N ALA A 3 -97.71 -10.90 8.59
CA ALA A 3 -97.59 -10.48 9.99
C ALA A 3 -96.18 -10.73 10.57
N ILE A 4 -95.53 -11.83 10.17
CA ILE A 4 -94.15 -12.14 10.58
C ILE A 4 -93.17 -11.17 9.92
N LEU A 5 -93.41 -10.76 8.67
CA LEU A 5 -92.58 -9.79 7.97
C LEU A 5 -92.72 -8.37 8.56
N ALA A 6 -93.92 -7.98 9.00
CA ALA A 6 -94.17 -6.71 9.69
C ALA A 6 -93.49 -6.65 11.06
N ASP A 7 -93.63 -7.71 11.87
CA ASP A 7 -92.98 -7.82 13.20
C ASP A 7 -91.45 -7.86 13.08
N LEU A 8 -90.91 -8.53 12.06
CA LEU A 8 -89.48 -8.52 11.77
C LEU A 8 -89.00 -7.12 11.35
N GLY A 9 -89.80 -6.38 10.60
CA GLY A 9 -89.51 -5.00 10.21
C GLY A 9 -89.47 -4.04 11.40
N GLU A 10 -90.41 -4.16 12.33
CA GLU A 10 -90.46 -3.36 13.55
C GLU A 10 -89.29 -3.68 14.51
N LEU A 11 -88.94 -4.96 14.63
CA LEU A 11 -87.76 -5.39 15.39
C LEU A 11 -86.46 -4.84 14.78
N LEU A 12 -86.35 -4.83 13.45
CA LEU A 12 -85.19 -4.30 12.73
C LEU A 12 -85.09 -2.77 12.88
N LEU A 13 -86.22 -2.06 12.80
CA LEU A 13 -86.28 -0.61 13.02
C LEU A 13 -85.87 -0.24 14.45
N ARG A 14 -86.28 -1.05 15.43
CA ARG A 14 -85.90 -0.87 16.84
C ARG A 14 -84.45 -1.25 17.12
N ALA A 15 -83.85 -2.14 16.32
CA ALA A 15 -82.44 -2.52 16.42
C ALA A 15 -81.49 -1.50 15.75
N LEU A 16 -81.98 -0.71 14.78
CA LEU A 16 -81.19 0.30 14.05
C LEU A 16 -80.41 1.28 14.95
N PRO A 17 -81.01 1.86 16.01
CA PRO A 17 -80.31 2.76 16.93
C PRO A 17 -79.19 2.04 17.70
N THR A 18 -79.42 0.79 18.11
CA THR A 18 -78.43 -0.03 18.81
C THR A 18 -77.25 -0.34 17.89
N PHE A 19 -77.50 -0.68 16.63
CA PHE A 19 -76.44 -0.88 15.62
C PHE A 19 -75.63 0.40 15.41
N PHE A 20 -76.29 1.55 15.28
CA PHE A 20 -75.60 2.83 15.14
C PHE A 20 -74.73 3.14 16.36
N LEU A 21 -75.25 2.89 17.57
CA LEU A 21 -74.51 3.07 18.83
C LEU A 21 -73.30 2.14 18.91
N VAL A 22 -73.43 0.87 18.51
CA VAL A 22 -72.30 -0.08 18.46
C VAL A 22 -71.25 0.35 17.44
N ILE A 23 -71.65 0.86 16.27
CA ILE A 23 -70.71 1.37 15.26
C ILE A 23 -69.97 2.61 15.80
N LEU A 24 -70.71 3.55 16.41
CA LEU A 24 -70.13 4.76 17.00
C LEU A 24 -69.15 4.41 18.15
N LEU A 25 -69.54 3.46 19.01
CA LEU A 25 -68.68 2.94 20.07
C LEU A 25 -67.43 2.26 19.52
N HIS A 26 -67.57 1.45 18.46
CA HIS A 26 -66.42 0.82 17.80
C HIS A 26 -65.42 1.86 17.27
N PHE A 27 -65.91 2.90 16.59
CA PHE A 27 -65.05 3.99 16.11
C PHE A 27 -64.39 4.76 17.24
N TYR A 28 -65.14 5.05 18.31
CA TYR A 28 -64.60 5.69 19.51
C TYR A 28 -63.47 4.84 20.13
N LEU A 29 -63.72 3.55 20.38
CA LEU A 29 -62.74 2.65 20.98
C LEU A 29 -61.51 2.47 20.08
N LYS A 30 -61.70 2.34 18.77
CA LYS A 30 -60.63 2.25 17.77
C LYS A 30 -59.71 3.49 17.80
N HIS A 31 -60.29 4.68 17.93
CA HIS A 31 -59.51 5.91 17.92
C HIS A 31 -58.88 6.25 19.28
N PHE A 32 -59.66 6.15 20.36
CA PHE A 32 -59.25 6.60 21.70
C PHE A 32 -58.53 5.54 22.52
N PHE A 33 -58.71 4.24 22.23
CA PHE A 33 -58.13 3.19 23.06
C PHE A 33 -57.11 2.34 22.31
N TYR A 34 -57.48 1.74 21.18
CA TYR A 34 -56.59 0.82 20.47
C TYR A 34 -55.37 1.52 19.86
N ARG A 35 -55.56 2.68 19.22
CA ARG A 35 -54.44 3.46 18.67
C ARG A 35 -53.39 3.89 19.69
N PRO A 36 -53.73 4.49 20.84
CA PRO A 36 -52.72 4.82 21.85
C PRO A 36 -52.10 3.57 22.49
N LEU A 37 -52.86 2.49 22.65
CA LEU A 37 -52.33 1.22 23.16
C LEU A 37 -51.28 0.61 22.22
N ASP A 38 -51.57 0.58 20.92
CA ASP A 38 -50.62 0.09 19.90
C ASP A 38 -49.36 0.97 19.85
N LYS A 39 -49.51 2.29 19.92
CA LYS A 39 -48.37 3.23 19.99
C LYS A 39 -47.51 2.99 21.23
N ALA A 40 -48.11 2.73 22.39
CA ALA A 40 -47.37 2.48 23.63
C ALA A 40 -46.64 1.14 23.59
N LEU A 41 -47.27 0.10 23.04
CA LEU A 41 -46.65 -1.21 22.84
C LEU A 41 -45.50 -1.13 21.83
N GLU A 42 -45.67 -0.41 20.73
CA GLU A 42 -44.63 -0.18 19.73
C GLU A 42 -43.47 0.64 20.31
N ALA A 43 -43.75 1.69 21.07
CA ALA A 43 -42.72 2.47 21.76
C ALA A 43 -41.90 1.61 22.73
N ARG A 44 -42.56 0.68 23.46
CA ARG A 44 -41.86 -0.25 24.37
C ARG A 44 -41.02 -1.27 23.61
N ARG A 45 -41.52 -1.79 22.48
CA ARG A 45 -40.76 -2.68 21.58
C ARG A 45 -39.54 -1.96 21.02
N GLN A 46 -39.69 -0.74 20.50
CA GLN A 46 -38.58 0.06 20.02
C GLN A 46 -37.57 0.39 21.12
N ALA A 47 -38.02 0.72 22.34
CA ALA A 47 -37.12 0.96 23.46
C ALA A 47 -36.31 -0.29 23.85
N THR A 48 -36.89 -1.49 23.72
CA THR A 48 -36.24 -2.74 24.16
C THR A 48 -35.42 -3.39 23.03
N GLU A 49 -36.04 -3.62 21.88
CA GLU A 49 -35.44 -4.27 20.72
C GLU A 49 -34.63 -3.29 19.88
N GLY A 50 -35.09 -2.04 19.77
CA GLY A 50 -34.37 -0.99 19.03
C GLY A 50 -33.06 -0.60 19.71
N ALA A 51 -33.01 -0.54 21.04
CA ALA A 51 -31.75 -0.31 21.77
C ALA A 51 -30.74 -1.45 21.52
N ARG A 52 -31.20 -2.70 21.53
CA ARG A 52 -30.36 -3.87 21.24
C ARG A 52 -29.89 -3.89 19.78
N SER A 53 -30.78 -3.57 18.84
CA SER A 53 -30.44 -3.49 17.41
C SER A 53 -29.49 -2.33 17.12
N ALA A 54 -29.67 -1.18 17.75
CA ALA A 54 -28.76 -0.04 17.61
C ALA A 54 -27.37 -0.36 18.18
N ALA A 55 -27.30 -1.04 19.33
CA ALA A 55 -26.04 -1.50 19.91
C ALA A 55 -25.33 -2.49 18.97
N GLN A 56 -26.06 -3.46 18.42
CA GLN A 56 -25.52 -4.43 17.46
C GLN A 56 -24.96 -3.75 16.21
N ARG A 57 -25.72 -2.81 15.61
CA ARG A 57 -25.24 -2.03 14.45
C ARG A 57 -24.02 -1.19 14.77
N SER A 58 -23.94 -0.65 15.99
CA SER A 58 -22.80 0.14 16.44
C SER A 58 -21.55 -0.72 16.60
N LEU A 59 -21.71 -1.94 17.15
CA LEU A 59 -20.63 -2.93 17.24
C LEU A 59 -20.18 -3.39 15.85
N GLU A 60 -21.11 -3.76 14.96
CA GLU A 60 -20.78 -4.15 13.57
C GLU A 60 -20.04 -3.04 12.82
N THR A 61 -20.46 -1.78 13.01
CA THR A 61 -19.77 -0.63 12.41
C THR A 61 -18.37 -0.46 12.99
N ALA A 62 -18.20 -0.64 14.31
CA ALA A 62 -16.90 -0.55 14.96
C ALA A 62 -15.97 -1.68 14.51
N GLU A 63 -16.48 -2.91 14.41
CA GLU A 63 -15.75 -4.08 13.92
C GLU A 63 -15.35 -3.94 12.45
N SER A 64 -16.24 -3.46 11.58
CA SER A 64 -15.93 -3.17 10.17
C SER A 64 -14.79 -2.15 10.06
N LYS A 65 -14.89 -1.05 10.81
CA LYS A 65 -13.84 -0.03 10.81
C LYS A 65 -12.52 -0.59 11.34
N ALA A 66 -12.55 -1.36 12.43
CA ALA A 66 -11.35 -2.00 12.97
C ALA A 66 -10.69 -2.93 11.93
N ALA A 67 -11.48 -3.74 11.24
CA ALA A 67 -11.00 -4.63 10.18
C ALA A 67 -10.40 -3.85 9.00
N GLU A 68 -11.03 -2.74 8.59
CA GLU A 68 -10.51 -1.84 7.55
C GLU A 68 -9.17 -1.21 7.97
N TYR A 69 -9.07 -0.71 9.20
CA TYR A 69 -7.83 -0.15 9.75
C TYR A 69 -6.71 -1.20 9.80
N GLU A 70 -7.00 -2.40 10.30
CA GLU A 70 -6.03 -3.48 10.33
C GLU A 70 -5.56 -3.88 8.92
N ALA A 71 -6.48 -3.98 7.96
CA ALA A 71 -6.16 -4.28 6.58
C ALA A 71 -5.27 -3.19 5.96
N ALA A 72 -5.57 -1.92 6.21
CA ALA A 72 -4.78 -0.78 5.75
C ALA A 72 -3.37 -0.78 6.38
N ILE A 73 -3.25 -1.09 7.67
CA ILE A 73 -1.94 -1.21 8.33
C ILE A 73 -1.14 -2.37 7.75
N ARG A 74 -1.77 -3.53 7.52
CA ARG A 74 -1.11 -4.69 6.91
C ARG A 74 -0.62 -4.36 5.49
N SER A 75 -1.44 -3.71 4.67
CA SER A 75 -1.06 -3.33 3.30
C SER A 75 0.05 -2.29 3.28
N ALA A 76 -0.01 -1.28 4.17
CA ALA A 76 1.05 -0.27 4.30
C ALA A 76 2.39 -0.89 4.72
N ARG A 77 2.38 -1.83 5.67
CA ARG A 77 3.60 -2.57 6.07
C ARG A 77 4.15 -3.40 4.91
N ALA A 78 3.30 -4.10 4.17
CA ALA A 78 3.72 -4.88 3.01
C ALA A 78 4.34 -3.97 1.92
N ALA A 79 3.73 -2.82 1.65
CA ALA A 79 4.26 -1.83 0.71
C ALA A 79 5.62 -1.29 1.15
N LEU A 80 5.79 -0.96 2.44
CA LEU A 80 7.07 -0.51 2.99
C LEU A 80 8.16 -1.57 2.84
N HIS A 81 7.86 -2.83 3.16
CA HIS A 81 8.83 -3.92 3.00
C HIS A 81 9.24 -4.10 1.54
N LYS A 82 8.28 -4.04 0.61
CA LYS A 82 8.56 -4.13 -0.82
C LYS A 82 9.46 -2.99 -1.30
N ASP A 83 9.17 -1.75 -0.92
CA ASP A 83 9.97 -0.58 -1.28
C ASP A 83 11.40 -0.66 -0.71
N GLN A 84 11.54 -1.12 0.53
CA GLN A 84 12.86 -1.35 1.14
C GLN A 84 13.66 -2.44 0.41
N GLU A 85 13.01 -3.53 0.00
CA GLU A 85 13.67 -4.60 -0.76
C GLU A 85 14.12 -4.13 -2.15
N GLU A 86 13.26 -3.38 -2.85
CA GLU A 86 13.57 -2.80 -4.16
C GLU A 86 14.72 -1.79 -4.05
N THR A 87 14.69 -0.92 -3.04
CA THR A 87 15.76 0.06 -2.78
C THR A 87 17.08 -0.64 -2.46
N ARG A 88 17.06 -1.65 -1.57
CA ARG A 88 18.26 -2.46 -1.25
C ARG A 88 18.80 -3.18 -2.49
N LYS A 89 17.92 -3.68 -3.36
CA LYS A 89 18.33 -4.33 -4.61
C LYS A 89 18.99 -3.33 -5.56
N LYS A 90 18.42 -2.14 -5.74
CA LYS A 90 19.00 -1.07 -6.57
C LYS A 90 20.37 -0.65 -6.05
N TRP A 91 20.51 -0.35 -4.75
CA TRP A 91 21.81 0.02 -4.18
C TRP A 91 22.87 -1.08 -4.34
N ARG A 92 22.51 -2.36 -4.18
CA ARG A 92 23.45 -3.46 -4.44
C ARG A 92 23.85 -3.54 -5.91
N GLN A 93 22.93 -3.32 -6.84
CA GLN A 93 23.22 -3.31 -8.27
C GLN A 93 24.14 -2.14 -8.64
N GLU A 94 23.84 -0.93 -8.14
CA GLU A 94 24.66 0.27 -8.35
C GLU A 94 26.06 0.10 -7.77
N GLN A 95 26.17 -0.44 -6.54
CA GLN A 95 27.46 -0.73 -5.93
C GLN A 95 28.27 -1.74 -6.74
N SER A 96 27.63 -2.82 -7.21
CA SER A 96 28.29 -3.84 -8.04
C SER A 96 28.78 -3.24 -9.36
N ALA A 97 27.93 -2.45 -10.03
CA ALA A 97 28.28 -1.78 -11.27
C ALA A 97 29.46 -0.81 -11.09
N ALA A 98 29.42 0.03 -10.05
CA ALA A 98 30.50 0.96 -9.74
C ALA A 98 31.83 0.23 -9.42
N LEU A 99 31.77 -0.91 -8.72
CA LEU A 99 32.95 -1.73 -8.44
C LEU A 99 33.51 -2.37 -9.71
N GLU A 100 32.65 -2.88 -10.59
CA GLU A 100 33.06 -3.44 -11.88
C GLU A 100 33.71 -2.39 -12.78
N ASP A 101 33.13 -1.19 -12.85
CA ASP A 101 33.68 -0.09 -13.65
C ASP A 101 35.02 0.39 -13.10
N SER A 102 35.15 0.51 -11.77
CA SER A 102 36.43 0.81 -11.12
C SER A 102 37.49 -0.25 -11.41
N ARG A 103 37.12 -1.54 -11.36
CA ARG A 103 38.02 -2.66 -11.71
C ARG A 103 38.46 -2.61 -13.17
N LYS A 104 37.54 -2.34 -14.10
CA LYS A 104 37.85 -2.18 -15.53
C LYS A 104 38.83 -1.03 -15.72
N ASN A 105 38.54 0.14 -15.17
CA ASN A 105 39.41 1.31 -15.26
C ASN A 105 40.80 1.04 -14.68
N ALA A 106 40.89 0.42 -13.50
CA ALA A 106 42.17 0.03 -12.91
C ALA A 106 42.94 -0.96 -13.81
N SER A 107 42.24 -1.93 -14.40
CA SER A 107 42.87 -2.90 -15.31
C SER A 107 43.40 -2.24 -16.58
N GLU A 108 42.68 -1.27 -17.15
CA GLU A 108 43.11 -0.50 -18.31
C GLU A 108 44.29 0.41 -17.96
N MET A 109 44.27 1.08 -16.80
CA MET A 109 45.40 1.86 -16.31
C MET A 109 46.66 1.01 -16.15
N VAL A 110 46.54 -0.20 -15.59
CA VAL A 110 47.68 -1.13 -15.45
C VAL A 110 48.20 -1.57 -16.82
N LYS A 111 47.32 -1.85 -17.79
CA LYS A 111 47.74 -2.18 -19.16
C LYS A 111 48.49 -1.02 -19.80
N GLN A 112 47.96 0.19 -19.72
CA GLN A 112 48.59 1.39 -20.27
C GLN A 112 49.95 1.66 -19.61
N ALA A 113 50.04 1.58 -18.29
CA ALA A 113 51.29 1.76 -17.56
C ALA A 113 52.34 0.70 -17.95
N ARG A 114 51.94 -0.55 -18.21
CA ARG A 114 52.86 -1.60 -18.69
C ARG A 114 53.39 -1.31 -20.10
N VAL A 115 52.56 -0.76 -20.98
CA VAL A 115 52.98 -0.36 -22.33
C VAL A 115 53.97 0.80 -22.24
N GLN A 116 53.63 1.85 -21.50
CA GLN A 116 54.52 3.01 -21.29
C GLN A 116 55.86 2.60 -20.68
N LEU A 117 55.84 1.74 -19.66
CA LEU A 117 57.07 1.24 -19.04
C LEU A 117 57.93 0.42 -20.02
N ALA A 118 57.32 -0.37 -20.90
CA ALA A 118 58.07 -1.13 -21.91
C ALA A 118 58.75 -0.19 -22.93
N ASP A 119 58.06 0.87 -23.34
CA ASP A 119 58.58 1.88 -24.25
C ASP A 119 59.73 2.68 -23.60
N GLU A 120 59.55 3.12 -22.35
CA GLU A 120 60.58 3.81 -21.57
C GLU A 120 61.84 2.94 -21.39
N VAL A 121 61.68 1.64 -21.09
CA VAL A 121 62.80 0.71 -20.97
C VAL A 121 63.51 0.53 -22.32
N ALA A 122 62.77 0.46 -23.43
CA ALA A 122 63.35 0.35 -24.76
C ALA A 122 64.10 1.62 -25.18
N GLU A 123 63.60 2.80 -24.81
CA GLU A 123 64.28 4.08 -25.02
C GLU A 123 65.53 4.20 -24.14
N ALA A 124 65.45 3.90 -22.86
CA ALA A 124 66.58 3.93 -21.94
C ALA A 124 67.71 3.00 -22.39
N LYS A 125 67.37 1.78 -22.87
CA LYS A 125 68.37 0.85 -23.44
C LYS A 125 69.06 1.41 -24.68
N ARG A 126 68.32 2.08 -25.58
CA ARG A 126 68.91 2.72 -26.77
C ARG A 126 69.82 3.89 -26.38
N SER A 127 69.40 4.73 -25.44
CA SER A 127 70.20 5.86 -24.94
C SER A 127 71.49 5.37 -24.29
N LEU A 128 71.40 4.39 -23.39
CA LEU A 128 72.56 3.80 -22.73
C LEU A 128 73.53 3.13 -23.72
N GLY A 129 73.01 2.48 -24.76
CA GLY A 129 73.84 1.91 -25.83
C GLY A 129 74.64 2.98 -26.57
N GLY A 130 73.99 4.07 -27.00
CA GLY A 130 74.66 5.19 -27.65
C GLY A 130 75.66 5.91 -26.75
N GLU A 131 75.33 6.09 -25.47
CA GLU A 131 76.26 6.65 -24.49
C GLU A 131 77.48 5.76 -24.27
N ALA A 132 77.29 4.44 -24.17
CA ALA A 132 78.37 3.47 -24.02
C ALA A 132 79.30 3.47 -25.24
N GLU A 133 78.78 3.51 -26.46
CA GLU A 133 79.58 3.63 -27.68
C GLU A 133 80.40 4.93 -27.71
N ARG A 134 79.79 6.05 -27.32
CA ARG A 134 80.48 7.35 -27.24
C ARG A 134 81.61 7.33 -26.21
N LEU A 135 81.38 6.70 -25.05
CA LEU A 135 82.38 6.53 -24.00
C LEU A 135 83.52 5.61 -24.45
N ALA A 136 83.20 4.50 -25.12
CA ALA A 136 84.19 3.59 -25.69
C ALA A 136 85.05 4.29 -26.75
N GLY A 137 84.46 5.10 -27.62
CA GLY A 137 85.19 5.92 -28.60
C GLY A 137 86.13 6.92 -27.94
N ALA A 138 85.69 7.63 -26.91
CA ALA A 138 86.53 8.57 -26.15
C ALA A 138 87.74 7.87 -25.48
N ILE A 139 87.53 6.68 -24.91
CA ILE A 139 88.59 5.85 -24.32
C ILE A 139 89.58 5.38 -25.41
N ALA A 140 89.07 4.90 -26.54
CA ALA A 140 89.91 4.45 -27.65
C ALA A 140 90.79 5.59 -28.20
N GLU A 141 90.23 6.78 -28.38
CA GLU A 141 91.00 7.96 -28.78
C GLU A 141 92.04 8.38 -27.73
N SER A 142 91.74 8.30 -26.43
CA SER A 142 92.71 8.66 -25.39
C SER A 142 93.88 7.69 -25.36
N ILE A 143 93.62 6.39 -25.53
CA ILE A 143 94.66 5.36 -25.62
C ILE A 143 95.51 5.56 -26.88
N LEU A 144 94.90 5.81 -28.04
CA LEU A 144 95.61 6.06 -29.30
C LEU A 144 96.44 7.35 -29.29
N ARG A 145 96.01 8.39 -28.57
CA ARG A 145 96.82 9.61 -28.33
C ARG A 145 97.98 9.35 -27.38
N GLY A 146 97.78 8.55 -26.32
CA GLY A 146 98.83 8.16 -25.39
C GLY A 146 99.91 7.25 -26.01
N ALA A 147 99.55 6.42 -27.00
CA ALA A 147 100.48 5.53 -27.70
C ALA A 147 101.31 6.22 -28.81
N ARG A 148 101.05 7.50 -29.11
CA ARG A 148 101.80 8.32 -30.09
C ARG A 148 102.76 9.32 -29.44
N ALA A 149 102.92 9.29 -28.12
CA ALA A 149 103.97 10.00 -27.37
C ALA A 149 105.08 9.00 -27.00
#